data_AF-A0A8H5M885-F1
#
_entry.id   AF-A0A8H5M885-F1
#
_cell.length_a   1.000
_cell.length_b   1.000
_cell.length_c   1.000
_cell.angle_alpha   90.00
_cell.angle_beta   90.00
_cell.angle_gamma   90.00
#
_symmetry.space_group_name_H-M   'P 1'
#
loop_
_entity.id
_entity.type
_entity.pdbx_description
1 polymer ?
#
loop_
_entity_poly.entity_id
_entity_poly.type
_entity_poly.pdbx_seq_one_letter_code
_entity_poly.pdbx_strand_id
1 'polypeptide(L)'
;MGPRAVICGNRGVLRCGLLSAFSLFSQLSMAIKAVIFEVNWTVWSGQLDPQKWGKGSSAKSKPEDNLERSSWDKNLIYDISDKSCEIRLLRDIPFIIQDIKKRGIALGVVSKDSTRAMCDRALYFFEYPDENQRDRPIIKAVNYDETGSADYSSIFKNIMGWASAQGSEILFFDSNEESLKVNRELGVRVEIVSHEAGVTWETYERALEKNDGGGGGKDRPPKLGKLLGEGKFSKVYEAADDKNAVIKILKDWTTEKNRRLLQIYDVIKTGRPFDPGNKTEDHYPLMVALELRNLSIIKELEEPKPEDFSGWFKMKKIVGTHIWMHPLYKKHPFSVDFQEFVRACMHLAMDSIEEIVKKYGVEHCDAHFKNVVFDFDGNKPVRARLLDWGIAVKMKWDGSQYIRGDDFLIIVPPYQDIRAGVKYSPSSFRRYWIAWMVKTEYDALWSRRAITETDGKAFLQDLDWWYRRQ
;
A
#
# COMPACT_ATOMS: atom_id res chain seq x y z
N MET A 1 54.65 -51.23 -45.30
CA MET A 1 53.24 -51.68 -45.24
C MET A 1 52.45 -50.59 -44.55
N GLY A 2 51.40 -50.07 -45.19
CA GLY A 2 50.58 -48.93 -44.74
C GLY A 2 50.98 -47.58 -45.37
N PRO A 3 50.41 -47.18 -46.52
CA PRO A 3 50.76 -45.96 -47.24
C PRO A 3 49.66 -44.89 -47.26
N ARG A 4 50.06 -43.71 -47.76
CA ARG A 4 49.29 -42.63 -48.45
C ARG A 4 48.82 -41.42 -47.64
N ALA A 5 49.46 -40.30 -47.98
CA ALA A 5 48.90 -38.96 -47.95
C ALA A 5 47.85 -38.77 -49.07
N VAL A 6 46.84 -37.94 -48.82
CA VAL A 6 46.16 -37.11 -49.83
C VAL A 6 45.78 -35.77 -49.20
N ILE A 7 46.22 -34.69 -49.84
CA ILE A 7 45.78 -33.31 -49.66
C ILE A 7 44.70 -33.03 -50.72
N CYS A 8 43.63 -32.32 -50.34
CA CYS A 8 42.70 -31.45 -51.09
C CYS A 8 41.35 -31.43 -50.35
N GLY A 9 40.59 -30.36 -50.13
CA GLY A 9 40.67 -28.96 -50.55
C GLY A 9 39.52 -28.15 -49.91
N ASN A 10 39.60 -26.83 -50.08
CA ASN A 10 38.70 -25.78 -49.59
C ASN A 10 37.18 -26.02 -49.71
N ARG A 11 36.42 -25.58 -48.69
CA ARG A 11 35.43 -24.46 -48.70
C ARG A 11 34.44 -24.61 -47.52
N GLY A 12 34.25 -23.55 -46.74
CA GLY A 12 33.16 -23.49 -45.76
C GLY A 12 33.36 -22.42 -44.70
N VAL A 13 32.91 -21.20 -45.00
CA VAL A 13 32.78 -20.10 -44.04
C VAL A 13 31.71 -20.45 -43.01
N LEU A 14 32.00 -20.34 -41.72
CA LEU A 14 31.03 -19.98 -40.68
C LEU A 14 31.74 -19.52 -39.39
N ARG A 15 31.51 -18.26 -39.02
CA ARG A 15 31.92 -17.63 -37.78
C ARG A 15 31.06 -18.12 -36.62
N CYS A 16 31.70 -18.62 -35.56
CA CYS A 16 31.27 -18.63 -34.15
C CYS A 16 32.59 -18.70 -33.37
N GLY A 17 32.94 -17.77 -32.47
CA GLY A 17 32.22 -17.41 -31.25
C GLY A 17 33.02 -17.99 -30.06
N LEU A 18 33.97 -17.23 -29.52
CA LEU A 18 34.70 -17.57 -28.30
C LEU A 18 35.00 -16.29 -27.51
N LEU A 19 34.10 -16.00 -26.57
CA LEU A 19 34.24 -14.98 -25.54
C LEU A 19 34.80 -15.62 -24.27
N SER A 20 35.99 -15.16 -23.89
CA SER A 20 36.36 -14.72 -22.54
C SER A 20 35.78 -15.48 -21.34
N ALA A 21 36.58 -16.41 -20.80
CA ALA A 21 36.52 -16.83 -19.41
C ALA A 21 37.31 -15.83 -18.54
N PHE A 22 36.61 -14.95 -17.82
CA PHE A 22 37.15 -14.23 -16.65
C PHE A 22 36.00 -13.86 -15.70
N SER A 23 36.22 -14.07 -14.40
CA SER A 23 35.38 -13.69 -13.26
C SER A 23 34.23 -14.63 -12.86
N LEU A 24 34.58 -15.82 -12.37
CA LEU A 24 33.77 -16.59 -11.42
C LEU A 24 34.48 -16.57 -10.06
N PHE A 25 34.47 -15.41 -9.41
CA PHE A 25 34.70 -15.30 -7.97
C PHE A 25 33.41 -14.79 -7.33
N SER A 26 32.64 -15.77 -6.86
CA SER A 26 31.73 -15.73 -5.72
C SER A 26 31.49 -14.34 -5.09
N GLN A 27 30.41 -13.67 -5.49
CA GLN A 27 29.59 -12.92 -4.55
C GLN A 27 28.58 -13.92 -3.95
N LEU A 28 29.02 -14.67 -2.94
CA LEU A 28 28.07 -15.29 -2.01
C LEU A 28 27.28 -14.14 -1.38
N SER A 29 25.98 -14.02 -1.69
CA SER A 29 25.12 -13.15 -0.89
C SER A 29 25.21 -13.68 0.55
N MET A 30 25.57 -12.82 1.50
CA MET A 30 25.73 -13.24 2.89
C MET A 30 24.34 -13.37 3.51
N ALA A 31 23.74 -14.55 3.33
CA ALA A 31 22.45 -14.91 3.90
C ALA A 31 22.50 -14.81 5.43
N ILE A 32 21.46 -14.22 6.01
CA ILE A 32 21.28 -14.17 7.47
C ILE A 32 21.07 -15.61 7.97
N LYS A 33 21.88 -16.02 8.95
CA LYS A 33 21.83 -17.34 9.58
C LYS A 33 21.04 -17.34 10.88
N ALA A 34 21.01 -16.21 11.57
CA ALA A 34 20.27 -16.06 12.82
C ALA A 34 19.62 -14.68 12.96
N VAL A 35 18.41 -14.67 13.51
CA VAL A 35 17.68 -13.47 13.93
C VAL A 35 17.49 -13.53 15.43
N ILE A 36 17.95 -12.50 16.14
CA ILE A 36 17.97 -12.39 17.59
C ILE A 36 17.10 -11.21 18.01
N PHE A 37 16.30 -11.39 19.05
CA PHE A 37 15.48 -10.32 19.64
C PHE A 37 15.89 -10.06 21.08
N GLU A 38 16.08 -8.79 21.45
CA GLU A 38 15.82 -8.39 22.83
C GLU A 38 14.31 -8.56 23.06
N VAL A 39 13.86 -8.94 24.24
CA VAL A 39 12.45 -9.30 24.45
C VAL A 39 11.60 -8.14 24.96
N ASN A 40 12.11 -7.32 25.88
CA ASN A 40 11.39 -6.20 26.47
C ASN A 40 11.29 -5.05 25.45
N TRP A 41 10.11 -4.47 25.32
CA TRP A 41 9.83 -3.37 24.36
C TRP A 41 10.13 -3.70 22.89
N THR A 42 10.45 -4.95 22.57
CA THR A 42 10.93 -5.39 21.25
C THR A 42 10.10 -6.57 20.73
N VAL A 43 9.83 -7.57 21.57
CA VAL A 43 8.91 -8.70 21.29
C VAL A 43 7.54 -8.47 21.94
N TRP A 44 7.52 -7.89 23.13
CA TRP A 44 6.31 -7.45 23.80
C TRP A 44 6.46 -6.01 24.30
N SER A 45 5.34 -5.31 24.48
CA SER A 45 5.35 -4.04 25.21
C SER A 45 5.53 -4.30 26.70
N GLY A 46 6.26 -3.41 27.38
CA GLY A 46 6.54 -3.53 28.80
C GLY A 46 7.85 -4.24 29.11
N GLN A 47 8.18 -4.30 30.40
CA GLN A 47 9.39 -4.91 30.93
C GLN A 47 9.04 -5.93 32.01
N LEU A 48 9.61 -7.13 31.91
CA LEU A 48 9.52 -8.17 32.94
C LEU A 48 10.52 -7.91 34.08
N ASP A 49 10.30 -6.81 34.81
CA ASP A 49 11.17 -6.37 35.90
C ASP A 49 10.98 -7.25 37.17
N PRO A 50 11.98 -8.06 37.58
CA PRO A 50 11.86 -8.94 38.75
C PRO A 50 11.73 -8.19 40.09
N GLN A 51 11.99 -6.87 40.10
CA GLN A 51 11.77 -6.02 41.27
C GLN A 51 10.33 -5.52 41.38
N LYS A 52 9.53 -5.58 40.30
CA LYS A 52 8.12 -5.17 40.30
C LYS A 52 7.17 -6.36 40.27
N TRP A 53 7.48 -7.35 39.44
CA TRP A 53 6.66 -8.55 39.28
C TRP A 53 6.80 -9.47 40.50
N GLY A 54 5.67 -10.03 40.95
CA GLY A 54 5.56 -10.89 42.12
C GLY A 54 5.79 -10.17 43.45
N LYS A 55 5.39 -8.89 43.56
CA LYS A 55 5.53 -8.09 44.80
C LYS A 55 4.21 -7.70 45.47
N GLY A 56 3.07 -8.04 44.87
CA GLY A 56 1.76 -7.81 45.47
C GLY A 56 1.48 -8.71 46.67
N SER A 57 0.39 -8.44 47.38
CA SER A 57 0.02 -9.14 48.63
C SER A 57 -0.29 -10.63 48.45
N SER A 58 -0.64 -11.06 47.23
CA SER A 58 -0.93 -12.45 46.86
C SER A 58 0.19 -13.10 46.04
N ALA A 59 1.39 -12.51 46.03
CA ALA A 59 2.49 -13.00 45.22
C ALA A 59 2.95 -14.40 45.68
N LYS A 60 3.16 -15.28 44.70
CA LYS A 60 3.87 -16.56 44.89
C LYS A 60 5.36 -16.30 45.08
N SER A 61 6.04 -17.25 45.73
CA SER A 61 7.45 -17.15 46.10
C SER A 61 8.40 -16.94 44.92
N LYS A 62 8.05 -17.45 43.74
CA LYS A 62 8.85 -17.33 42.51
C LYS A 62 8.22 -16.29 41.58
N PRO A 63 8.98 -15.27 41.11
CA PRO A 63 8.44 -14.23 40.23
C PRO A 63 7.75 -14.79 38.97
N GLU A 64 8.33 -15.79 38.33
CA GLU A 64 7.79 -16.42 37.11
C GLU A 64 6.45 -17.14 37.32
N ASP A 65 6.15 -17.58 38.54
CA ASP A 65 4.88 -18.27 38.83
C ASP A 65 3.72 -17.28 39.02
N ASN A 66 4.02 -15.98 39.08
CA ASN A 66 3.04 -14.90 39.14
C ASN A 66 2.59 -14.42 37.75
N LEU A 67 3.21 -14.87 36.65
CA LEU A 67 2.75 -14.57 35.30
C LEU A 67 1.50 -15.39 34.97
N GLU A 68 0.43 -14.72 34.58
CA GLU A 68 -0.81 -15.34 34.12
C GLU A 68 -1.23 -14.78 32.76
N ARG A 69 -1.49 -15.68 31.80
CA ARG A 69 -2.06 -15.30 30.50
C ARG A 69 -3.52 -14.95 30.67
N SER A 70 -3.95 -13.84 30.08
CA SER A 70 -5.35 -13.44 30.06
C SER A 70 -6.23 -14.46 29.34
N SER A 71 -7.39 -14.78 29.93
CA SER A 71 -8.36 -15.72 29.37
C SER A 71 -9.13 -15.15 28.17
N TRP A 72 -9.18 -13.83 28.03
CA TRP A 72 -9.90 -13.12 26.95
C TRP A 72 -8.98 -12.58 25.87
N ASP A 73 -7.67 -12.51 26.15
CA ASP A 73 -6.68 -11.94 25.25
C ASP A 73 -5.39 -12.74 25.33
N LYS A 74 -5.19 -13.63 24.34
CA LYS A 74 -4.02 -14.52 24.31
C LYS A 74 -2.68 -13.79 24.17
N ASN A 75 -2.71 -12.50 23.81
CA ASN A 75 -1.53 -11.66 23.66
C ASN A 75 -1.22 -10.85 24.91
N LEU A 76 -1.96 -11.03 26.02
CA LEU A 76 -1.74 -10.30 27.27
C LEU A 76 -1.32 -11.25 28.39
N ILE A 77 -0.25 -10.91 29.09
CA ILE A 77 0.17 -11.55 30.35
C ILE A 77 0.20 -10.46 31.42
N TYR A 78 -0.35 -10.76 32.59
CA TYR A 78 -0.33 -9.86 33.74
C TYR A 78 0.18 -10.60 34.98
N ASP A 79 0.55 -9.83 36.00
CA ASP A 79 0.91 -10.34 37.31
C ASP A 79 -0.35 -10.64 38.13
N ILE A 80 -0.47 -11.86 38.64
CA ILE A 80 -1.58 -12.30 39.50
C ILE A 80 -1.70 -11.42 40.76
N SER A 81 -0.56 -10.96 41.28
CA SER A 81 -0.45 -10.17 42.50
C SER A 81 -0.65 -8.67 42.30
N ASP A 82 -0.44 -8.17 41.08
CA ASP A 82 -0.69 -6.78 40.69
C ASP A 82 -1.00 -6.68 39.19
N LYS A 83 -2.28 -6.64 38.84
CA LYS A 83 -2.72 -6.60 37.45
C LYS A 83 -2.34 -5.31 36.69
N SER A 84 -1.79 -4.29 37.37
CA SER A 84 -1.23 -3.12 36.68
C SER A 84 0.13 -3.42 36.04
N CYS A 85 0.81 -4.48 36.48
CA CYS A 85 1.98 -5.02 35.83
C CYS A 85 1.54 -5.98 34.71
N GLU A 86 1.63 -5.52 33.47
CA GLU A 86 1.30 -6.31 32.28
C GLU A 86 2.34 -6.19 31.16
N ILE A 87 2.43 -7.24 30.34
CA ILE A 87 3.12 -7.22 29.06
C ILE A 87 2.20 -7.73 27.96
N ARG A 88 2.38 -7.21 26.75
CA ARG A 88 1.56 -7.56 25.60
C ARG A 88 2.41 -7.93 24.40
N LEU A 89 2.19 -9.12 23.86
CA LEU A 89 2.86 -9.59 22.65
C LEU A 89 2.54 -8.62 21.51
N LEU A 90 3.58 -8.17 20.81
CA LEU A 90 3.41 -7.28 19.66
C LEU A 90 2.81 -8.06 18.50
N ARG A 91 1.91 -7.39 17.77
CA ARG A 91 0.99 -8.02 16.81
C ARG A 91 1.71 -8.83 15.73
N ASP A 92 2.88 -8.38 15.28
CA ASP A 92 3.56 -8.95 14.13
C ASP A 92 4.50 -10.11 14.50
N ILE A 93 4.87 -10.24 15.77
CA ILE A 93 5.83 -11.24 16.25
C ILE A 93 5.45 -12.68 15.85
N PRO A 94 4.19 -13.15 16.01
CA PRO A 94 3.81 -14.49 15.55
C PRO A 94 4.11 -14.74 14.07
N PHE A 95 3.86 -13.75 13.21
CA PHE A 95 4.10 -13.87 11.77
C PHE A 95 5.60 -13.82 11.44
N ILE A 96 6.35 -12.95 12.11
CA ILE A 96 7.81 -12.85 11.98
C ILE A 96 8.46 -14.18 12.36
N ILE A 97 8.08 -14.78 13.48
CA ILE A 97 8.61 -16.09 13.90
C ILE A 97 8.27 -17.16 12.87
N GLN A 98 7.03 -17.18 12.36
CA GLN A 98 6.63 -18.13 11.33
C GLN A 98 7.50 -18.00 10.06
N ASP A 99 7.80 -16.77 9.63
CA ASP A 99 8.66 -16.51 8.47
C ASP A 99 10.12 -16.92 8.74
N ILE A 100 10.68 -16.61 9.91
CA ILE A 100 12.01 -17.06 10.32
C ILE A 100 12.11 -18.59 10.23
N LYS A 101 11.11 -19.31 10.76
CA LYS A 101 11.06 -20.78 10.68
C LYS A 101 10.95 -21.27 9.24
N LYS A 102 10.06 -20.67 8.44
CA LYS A 102 9.86 -21.02 7.02
C LYS A 102 11.12 -20.83 6.19
N ARG A 103 11.94 -19.82 6.50
CA ARG A 103 13.24 -19.55 5.86
C ARG A 103 14.37 -20.43 6.38
N GLY A 104 14.13 -21.26 7.40
CA GLY A 104 15.15 -22.07 8.04
C GLY A 104 16.21 -21.25 8.78
N ILE A 105 15.88 -20.01 9.17
CA ILE A 105 16.76 -19.12 9.92
C ILE A 105 16.67 -19.49 11.42
N ALA A 106 17.79 -19.49 12.13
CA ALA A 106 17.79 -19.74 13.56
C ALA A 106 17.21 -18.53 14.33
N LEU A 107 16.32 -18.78 15.29
CA LEU A 107 15.73 -17.75 16.13
C LEU A 107 16.46 -17.69 17.48
N GLY A 108 16.80 -16.51 17.96
CA GLY A 108 17.30 -16.32 19.32
C GLY A 108 16.57 -15.21 20.07
N VAL A 109 16.63 -15.30 21.40
CA VAL A 109 16.12 -14.29 22.31
C VAL A 109 17.19 -13.94 23.34
N VAL A 110 17.25 -12.66 23.69
CA VAL A 110 18.18 -12.11 24.67
C VAL A 110 17.40 -11.22 25.63
N SER A 111 17.80 -11.17 26.89
CA SER A 111 17.36 -10.10 27.79
C SER A 111 18.39 -9.84 28.88
N LYS A 112 18.70 -8.56 29.11
CA LYS A 112 19.59 -8.14 30.20
C LYS A 112 18.88 -7.88 31.51
N ASP A 113 17.64 -7.40 31.42
CA ASP A 113 16.91 -6.82 32.57
C ASP A 113 15.90 -7.80 33.18
N SER A 114 15.65 -8.92 32.51
CA SER A 114 14.68 -9.92 32.93
C SER A 114 15.37 -11.23 33.28
N THR A 115 14.86 -11.94 34.28
CA THR A 115 15.39 -13.27 34.61
C THR A 115 14.97 -14.29 33.55
N ARG A 116 15.83 -15.27 33.29
CA ARG A 116 15.56 -16.37 32.35
C ARG A 116 14.22 -17.05 32.58
N ALA A 117 13.95 -17.42 33.83
CA ALA A 117 12.71 -18.13 34.18
C ALA A 117 11.45 -17.32 33.85
N MET A 118 11.48 -15.99 34.00
CA MET A 118 10.36 -15.12 33.65
C MET A 118 10.19 -15.01 32.13
N CYS A 119 11.29 -14.80 31.39
CA CYS A 119 11.27 -14.77 29.92
C CYS A 119 10.76 -16.09 29.35
N ASP A 120 11.25 -17.23 29.84
CA ASP A 120 10.83 -18.56 29.41
C ASP A 120 9.35 -18.79 29.66
N ARG A 121 8.84 -18.38 30.82
CA ARG A 121 7.42 -18.48 31.15
C ARG A 121 6.58 -17.61 30.22
N ALA A 122 7.00 -16.38 29.93
CA ALA A 122 6.28 -15.50 29.01
C ALA A 122 6.27 -16.06 27.57
N LEU A 123 7.42 -16.52 27.07
CA LEU A 123 7.57 -17.14 25.76
C LEU A 123 6.84 -18.50 25.65
N TYR A 124 6.59 -19.16 26.78
CA TYR A 124 5.74 -20.35 26.84
C TYR A 124 4.25 -20.01 26.68
N PHE A 125 3.79 -18.91 27.28
CA PHE A 125 2.39 -18.48 27.20
C PHE A 125 2.02 -17.84 25.86
N PHE A 126 2.95 -17.09 25.27
CA PHE A 126 2.77 -16.55 23.93
C PHE A 126 2.97 -17.61 22.86
N GLU A 127 2.15 -17.53 21.82
CA GLU A 127 2.06 -18.57 20.79
C GLU A 127 2.26 -17.98 19.39
N TYR A 128 2.70 -18.81 18.46
CA TYR A 128 2.78 -18.51 17.03
C TYR A 128 2.19 -19.66 16.21
N PRO A 129 1.66 -19.39 15.00
CA PRO A 129 1.15 -20.45 14.13
C PRO A 129 2.30 -21.22 13.48
N ASP A 130 2.35 -22.54 13.68
CA ASP A 130 3.31 -23.40 13.00
C ASP A 130 2.97 -23.61 11.50
N GLU A 131 3.77 -24.41 10.80
CA GLU A 131 3.59 -24.72 9.37
C GLU A 131 2.23 -25.37 9.06
N ASN A 132 1.60 -26.00 10.06
CA ASN A 132 0.28 -26.63 9.96
C ASN A 132 -0.83 -25.73 10.51
N GLN A 133 -0.56 -24.44 10.72
CA GLN A 133 -1.48 -23.46 11.32
C GLN A 133 -1.95 -23.84 12.72
N ARG A 134 -1.13 -24.58 13.49
CA ARG A 134 -1.42 -24.88 14.90
C ARG A 134 -0.65 -23.90 15.78
N ASP A 135 -1.33 -23.33 16.76
CA ASP A 135 -0.71 -22.46 17.76
C ASP A 135 0.30 -23.28 18.59
N ARG A 136 1.56 -22.82 18.61
CA ARG A 136 2.67 -23.39 19.37
C ARG A 136 3.30 -22.33 20.27
N PRO A 137 3.74 -22.68 21.49
CA PRO A 137 4.52 -21.76 22.31
C PRO A 137 5.74 -21.20 21.56
N ILE A 138 5.98 -19.89 21.63
CA ILE A 138 7.11 -19.23 20.97
C ILE A 138 8.44 -19.86 21.40
N ILE A 139 8.58 -20.23 22.67
CA ILE A 139 9.78 -20.89 23.20
C ILE A 139 10.17 -22.16 22.42
N LYS A 140 9.23 -22.83 21.74
CA LYS A 140 9.53 -24.00 20.89
C LYS A 140 10.20 -23.64 19.57
N ALA A 141 10.12 -22.39 19.12
CA ALA A 141 10.79 -21.90 17.94
C ALA A 141 12.23 -21.43 18.21
N VAL A 142 12.55 -21.08 19.45
CA VAL A 142 13.82 -20.46 19.87
C VAL A 142 14.95 -21.50 19.86
N ASN A 143 16.04 -21.16 19.17
CA ASN A 143 17.27 -21.92 19.09
C ASN A 143 18.31 -21.46 20.13
N TYR A 144 18.34 -20.17 20.44
CA TYR A 144 19.28 -19.56 21.39
C TYR A 144 18.52 -18.73 22.41
N ASP A 145 18.67 -19.04 23.69
CA ASP A 145 18.01 -18.33 24.78
C ASP A 145 19.06 -17.91 25.79
N GLU A 146 19.49 -16.65 25.67
CA GLU A 146 20.52 -16.02 26.48
C GLU A 146 19.93 -14.85 27.27
N THR A 147 19.31 -15.20 28.39
CA THR A 147 18.63 -14.27 29.29
C THR A 147 19.38 -14.19 30.61
N GLY A 148 19.81 -12.99 31.02
CA GLY A 148 20.60 -12.75 32.23
C GLY A 148 21.49 -11.49 32.15
N SER A 149 22.21 -11.19 33.24
CA SER A 149 22.95 -9.93 33.41
C SER A 149 24.32 -9.86 32.70
N ALA A 150 24.57 -10.72 31.72
CA ALA A 150 25.81 -10.67 30.94
C ALA A 150 25.80 -9.47 29.97
N ASP A 151 26.99 -8.98 29.60
CA ASP A 151 27.11 -7.93 28.59
C ASP A 151 26.82 -8.50 27.19
N TYR A 152 26.24 -7.67 26.31
CA TYR A 152 25.86 -8.12 24.98
C TYR A 152 27.03 -8.68 24.16
N SER A 153 28.25 -8.16 24.31
CA SER A 153 29.40 -8.65 23.55
C SER A 153 29.75 -10.10 23.92
N SER A 154 29.63 -10.47 25.20
CA SER A 154 29.81 -11.86 25.64
C SER A 154 28.69 -12.78 25.12
N ILE A 155 27.43 -12.32 25.19
CA ILE A 155 26.26 -13.06 24.69
C ILE A 155 26.41 -13.36 23.20
N PHE A 156 26.71 -12.34 22.39
CA PHE A 156 26.80 -12.50 20.94
C PHE A 156 28.02 -13.31 20.49
N LYS A 157 29.12 -13.34 21.26
CA LYS A 157 30.23 -14.28 20.99
C LYS A 157 29.77 -15.74 21.12
N ASN A 158 28.95 -16.05 22.13
CA ASN A 158 28.40 -17.40 22.30
C ASN A 158 27.44 -17.76 21.16
N ILE A 159 26.51 -16.84 20.83
CA ILE A 159 25.54 -17.04 19.74
C ILE A 159 26.26 -17.23 18.40
N MET A 160 27.29 -16.43 18.08
CA MET A 160 28.12 -16.61 16.89
C MET A 160 28.76 -18.01 16.84
N GLY A 161 29.24 -18.51 17.97
CA GLY A 161 29.78 -19.86 18.10
C GLY A 161 28.72 -20.94 17.83
N TRP A 162 27.56 -20.87 18.47
CA TRP A 162 26.49 -21.87 18.30
C TRP A 162 25.89 -21.84 16.89
N ALA A 163 25.67 -20.64 16.33
CA ALA A 163 25.15 -20.48 14.98
C ALA A 163 26.18 -20.77 13.88
N SER A 164 27.46 -20.97 14.23
CA SER A 164 28.56 -21.08 13.27
C SER A 164 28.51 -19.95 12.24
N ALA A 165 28.32 -18.72 12.74
CA ALA A 165 28.02 -17.53 11.96
C ALA A 165 28.98 -16.38 12.30
N GLN A 166 29.31 -15.57 11.29
CA GLN A 166 29.96 -14.28 11.48
C GLN A 166 28.94 -13.25 11.97
N GLY A 167 29.39 -12.18 12.63
CA GLY A 167 28.47 -11.15 13.13
C GLY A 167 27.58 -10.57 12.02
N SER A 168 28.13 -10.35 10.83
CA SER A 168 27.36 -9.82 9.69
C SER A 168 26.25 -10.75 9.17
N GLU A 169 26.27 -12.03 9.56
CA GLU A 169 25.25 -13.05 9.28
C GLU A 169 24.20 -13.14 10.39
N ILE A 170 24.31 -12.31 11.43
CA ILE A 170 23.37 -12.24 12.56
C ILE A 170 22.68 -10.88 12.53
N LEU A 171 21.36 -10.91 12.60
CA LEU A 171 20.51 -9.73 12.73
C LEU A 171 19.95 -9.66 14.16
N PHE A 172 20.15 -8.54 14.82
CA PHE A 172 19.72 -8.30 16.19
C PHE A 172 18.77 -7.09 16.25
N PHE A 173 17.59 -7.29 16.84
CA PHE A 173 16.66 -6.21 17.14
C PHE A 173 16.68 -5.90 18.63
N ASP A 174 16.79 -4.63 18.96
CA ASP A 174 16.75 -4.12 20.33
C ASP A 174 16.10 -2.73 20.33
N SER A 175 15.49 -2.35 21.44
CA SER A 175 14.95 -1.01 21.64
C SER A 175 15.98 -0.04 22.24
N ASN A 176 17.11 -0.55 22.77
CA ASN A 176 18.15 0.23 23.44
C ASN A 176 19.41 0.41 22.58
N GLU A 177 19.86 1.66 22.43
CA GLU A 177 21.07 2.01 21.65
C GLU A 177 22.38 1.42 22.20
N GLU A 178 22.42 0.96 23.46
CA GLU A 178 23.57 0.25 24.03
C GLU A 178 23.97 -0.96 23.16
N SER A 179 22.99 -1.62 22.54
CA SER A 179 23.18 -2.75 21.62
C SER A 179 24.04 -2.42 20.40
N LEU A 180 24.12 -1.15 19.97
CA LEU A 180 24.99 -0.73 18.86
C LEU A 180 26.48 -1.02 19.13
N LYS A 181 26.85 -1.23 20.39
CA LYS A 181 28.20 -1.70 20.77
C LYS A 181 28.54 -3.05 20.12
N VAL A 182 27.57 -3.97 20.04
CA VAL A 182 27.77 -5.30 19.44
C VAL A 182 28.06 -5.19 17.95
N ASN A 183 27.41 -4.25 17.25
CA ASN A 183 27.73 -3.96 15.86
C ASN A 183 29.19 -3.50 15.70
N ARG A 184 29.61 -2.53 16.52
CA ARG A 184 30.97 -1.98 16.48
C ARG A 184 32.04 -3.03 16.80
N GLU A 185 31.78 -3.92 17.74
CA GLU A 185 32.79 -4.87 18.26
C GLU A 185 32.81 -6.21 17.53
N LEU A 186 31.65 -6.71 17.10
CA LEU A 186 31.50 -8.07 16.56
C LEU A 186 30.94 -8.08 15.13
N GLY A 187 30.57 -6.92 14.58
CA GLY A 187 29.99 -6.81 13.24
C GLY A 187 28.54 -7.31 13.14
N VAL A 188 27.87 -7.51 14.28
CA VAL A 188 26.45 -7.90 14.33
C VAL A 188 25.58 -6.80 13.75
N ARG A 189 24.63 -7.15 12.89
CA ARG A 189 23.70 -6.17 12.33
C ARG A 189 22.65 -5.84 13.37
N VAL A 190 22.65 -4.59 13.85
CA VAL A 190 21.73 -4.14 14.89
C VAL A 190 20.70 -3.20 14.29
N GLU A 191 19.43 -3.49 14.50
CA GLU A 191 18.32 -2.62 14.12
C GLU A 191 17.60 -2.14 15.38
N ILE A 192 17.74 -0.84 15.66
CA ILE A 192 17.10 -0.21 16.80
C ILE A 192 15.62 0.04 16.49
N VAL A 193 14.75 -0.43 17.38
CA VAL A 193 13.30 -0.25 17.31
C VAL A 193 12.78 0.72 18.36
N SER A 194 11.59 1.28 18.14
CA SER A 194 10.95 2.18 19.11
C SER A 194 10.40 1.37 20.29
N HIS A 195 10.53 1.89 21.52
CA HIS A 195 9.91 1.28 22.70
C HIS A 195 8.38 1.14 22.57
N GLU A 196 7.73 2.07 21.86
CA GLU A 196 6.27 2.07 21.71
C GLU A 196 5.77 1.01 20.73
N ALA A 197 6.57 0.71 19.70
CA ALA A 197 6.15 -0.15 18.59
C ALA A 197 6.83 -1.53 18.62
N GLY A 198 8.02 -1.62 19.21
CA GLY A 198 8.94 -2.75 19.11
C GLY A 198 9.20 -3.17 17.66
N VAL A 199 9.39 -4.47 17.44
CA VAL A 199 9.59 -5.03 16.10
C VAL A 199 8.24 -5.15 15.39
N THR A 200 8.19 -4.62 14.17
CA THR A 200 7.07 -4.79 13.25
C THR A 200 7.51 -5.61 12.05
N TRP A 201 6.53 -6.09 11.28
CA TRP A 201 6.83 -6.83 10.05
C TRP A 201 7.72 -6.01 9.10
N GLU A 202 7.46 -4.69 8.97
CA GLU A 202 8.27 -3.83 8.10
C GLU A 202 9.69 -3.61 8.63
N THR A 203 9.89 -3.49 9.95
CA THR A 203 11.24 -3.35 10.48
C THR A 203 12.04 -4.64 10.27
N TYR A 204 11.38 -5.79 10.42
CA TYR A 204 11.94 -7.12 10.15
C TYR A 204 12.30 -7.32 8.67
N GLU A 205 11.35 -7.13 7.74
CA GLU A 205 11.62 -7.34 6.30
C GLU A 205 12.69 -6.38 5.77
N ARG A 206 12.61 -5.09 6.10
CA ARG A 206 13.62 -4.11 5.68
C ARG A 206 15.02 -4.50 6.15
N ALA A 207 15.12 -5.00 7.38
CA ALA A 207 16.39 -5.41 7.96
C ALA A 207 16.97 -6.65 7.27
N LEU A 208 16.12 -7.53 6.74
CA LEU A 208 16.53 -8.63 5.88
C LEU A 208 16.90 -8.15 4.47
N GLU A 209 16.12 -7.26 3.86
CA GLU A 209 16.30 -6.76 2.48
C GLU A 209 17.55 -5.89 2.28
N LYS A 210 17.95 -5.09 3.29
CA LYS A 210 19.23 -4.35 3.28
C LYS A 210 20.44 -5.25 2.98
N ASN A 211 20.27 -6.57 3.04
CA ASN A 211 21.33 -7.57 2.96
C ASN A 211 21.39 -8.30 1.62
N ASP A 212 20.39 -8.16 0.74
CA ASP A 212 20.35 -8.88 -0.55
C ASP A 212 21.12 -8.18 -1.69
N GLY A 213 21.93 -7.16 -1.38
CA GLY A 213 22.91 -6.60 -2.31
C GLY A 213 22.32 -5.56 -3.26
N GLY A 214 22.40 -4.29 -2.85
CA GLY A 214 22.04 -3.14 -3.67
C GLY A 214 22.69 -1.87 -3.15
N GLY A 215 24.03 -1.82 -3.16
CA GLY A 215 24.77 -0.60 -2.91
C GLY A 215 24.42 0.46 -3.96
N GLY A 216 23.82 1.56 -3.51
CA GLY A 216 23.41 2.66 -4.35
C GLY A 216 23.02 3.88 -3.53
N GLY A 217 23.97 4.43 -2.79
CA GLY A 217 23.85 5.79 -2.28
C GLY A 217 23.80 6.77 -3.46
N LYS A 218 22.68 7.48 -3.61
CA LYS A 218 22.54 8.85 -4.10
C LYS A 218 21.07 9.27 -4.04
N ASP A 219 20.82 10.39 -3.36
CA ASP A 219 19.68 11.30 -3.52
C ASP A 219 18.29 10.70 -3.68
N ARG A 220 17.65 10.35 -2.55
CA ARG A 220 16.18 10.34 -2.46
C ARG A 220 15.73 11.20 -1.26
N PRO A 221 14.74 12.10 -1.45
CA PRO A 221 14.32 13.13 -0.48
C PRO A 221 13.77 12.55 0.84
N PRO A 222 13.60 13.37 1.90
CA PRO A 222 13.38 12.88 3.25
C PRO A 222 12.02 12.19 3.44
N LYS A 223 11.99 11.36 4.50
CA LYS A 223 10.88 10.51 4.95
C LYS A 223 9.63 11.32 5.35
N LEU A 224 8.68 11.50 4.43
CA LEU A 224 7.32 12.00 4.74
C LEU A 224 6.37 10.87 5.24
N GLY A 225 6.84 9.63 5.29
CA GLY A 225 6.04 8.47 5.73
C GLY A 225 5.59 8.52 7.19
N LYS A 226 6.11 9.46 8.01
CA LYS A 226 5.74 9.62 9.42
C LYS A 226 4.79 10.78 9.71
N LEU A 227 4.38 11.57 8.70
CA LEU A 227 3.50 12.74 8.89
C LEU A 227 2.05 12.56 8.40
N LEU A 228 1.66 11.43 7.81
CA LEU A 228 0.33 11.27 7.17
C LEU A 228 -0.46 10.04 7.64
N GLY A 229 -0.33 9.68 8.91
CA GLY A 229 -0.85 8.44 9.47
C GLY A 229 -2.01 8.57 10.47
N GLU A 230 -3.05 9.37 10.20
CA GLU A 230 -4.30 9.31 10.97
C GLU A 230 -5.51 9.30 10.02
N GLY A 231 -6.39 8.32 10.20
CA GLY A 231 -7.39 7.91 9.20
C GLY A 231 -8.34 9.01 8.71
N LYS A 232 -8.29 9.26 7.39
CA LYS A 232 -9.42 9.62 6.51
C LYS A 232 -8.94 9.47 5.06
N PHE A 233 -9.55 8.57 4.28
CA PHE A 233 -9.18 8.19 2.90
C PHE A 233 -9.37 9.32 1.85
N SER A 234 -9.04 10.60 2.11
CA SER A 234 -9.37 11.66 1.15
C SER A 234 -8.55 12.95 1.18
N LYS A 235 -7.50 13.09 2.00
CA LYS A 235 -6.75 14.35 2.10
C LYS A 235 -5.25 14.18 2.13
N VAL A 236 -4.65 13.90 0.98
CA VAL A 236 -3.22 14.19 0.76
C VAL A 236 -3.10 14.96 -0.55
N TYR A 237 -3.41 16.25 -0.46
CA TYR A 237 -3.26 17.24 -1.54
C TYR A 237 -2.29 18.33 -1.09
N GLU A 238 -1.09 17.97 -0.62
CA GLU A 238 0.03 18.91 -0.48
C GLU A 238 1.29 18.10 -0.15
N ALA A 239 2.34 18.25 -0.97
CA ALA A 239 3.52 17.39 -0.96
C ALA A 239 4.37 17.57 0.30
N ALA A 240 5.30 16.63 0.56
CA ALA A 240 6.36 16.87 1.55
C ALA A 240 6.97 18.24 1.33
N ASP A 241 7.44 18.47 0.09
CA ASP A 241 8.23 19.64 -0.24
C ASP A 241 7.84 20.17 -1.64
N ASP A 242 6.51 20.23 -1.86
CA ASP A 242 5.74 20.57 -3.06
C ASP A 242 6.38 21.59 -4.03
N LYS A 243 6.02 21.49 -5.32
CA LYS A 243 5.66 22.73 -6.05
C LYS A 243 4.40 22.67 -6.91
N ASN A 244 3.83 21.50 -7.22
CA ASN A 244 2.49 21.29 -7.82
C ASN A 244 2.06 19.80 -7.72
N ALA A 245 2.29 19.14 -6.60
CA ALA A 245 2.09 17.71 -6.41
C ALA A 245 0.74 17.38 -5.78
N VAL A 246 0.12 16.32 -6.28
CA VAL A 246 -0.97 15.60 -5.60
C VAL A 246 -0.50 14.17 -5.42
N ILE A 247 -0.35 13.72 -4.17
CA ILE A 247 0.16 12.37 -3.85
C ILE A 247 -1.01 11.53 -3.32
N LYS A 248 -1.39 10.49 -4.06
CA LYS A 248 -2.41 9.53 -3.61
C LYS A 248 -1.71 8.32 -2.99
N ILE A 249 -1.94 8.12 -1.69
CA ILE A 249 -1.41 6.99 -0.91
C ILE A 249 -2.52 5.98 -0.73
N LEU A 250 -2.28 4.72 -1.10
CA LEU A 250 -3.21 3.63 -0.89
C LEU A 250 -2.80 2.84 0.36
N LYS A 251 -3.75 2.59 1.26
CA LYS A 251 -3.48 1.84 2.49
C LYS A 251 -3.38 0.34 2.22
N ASP A 252 -2.60 -0.35 3.07
CA ASP A 252 -2.55 -1.81 3.17
C ASP A 252 -2.20 -2.50 1.84
N TRP A 253 -1.16 -1.99 1.18
CA TRP A 253 -0.62 -2.57 -0.05
C TRP A 253 0.31 -3.74 0.29
N THR A 254 -0.15 -4.96 0.04
CA THR A 254 0.66 -6.17 0.23
C THR A 254 1.44 -6.49 -1.04
N THR A 255 2.54 -7.25 -0.92
CA THR A 255 3.29 -7.78 -2.07
C THR A 255 2.37 -8.52 -3.05
N GLU A 256 1.40 -9.26 -2.52
CA GLU A 256 0.41 -10.00 -3.32
C GLU A 256 -0.55 -9.06 -4.07
N LYS A 257 -1.07 -8.01 -3.42
CA LYS A 257 -1.88 -6.98 -4.11
C LYS A 257 -1.08 -6.25 -5.17
N ASN A 258 0.22 -6.01 -4.92
CA ASN A 258 1.09 -5.37 -5.91
C ASN A 258 1.29 -6.27 -7.14
N ARG A 259 1.66 -7.53 -6.90
CA ARG A 259 1.79 -8.54 -7.94
C ARG A 259 0.50 -8.66 -8.74
N ARG A 260 -0.64 -8.71 -8.06
CA ARG A 260 -1.95 -8.81 -8.70
C ARG A 260 -2.29 -7.57 -9.53
N LEU A 261 -2.05 -6.37 -9.01
CA LEU A 261 -2.21 -5.12 -9.76
C LEU A 261 -1.37 -5.11 -11.02
N LEU A 262 -0.10 -5.50 -10.96
CA LEU A 262 0.79 -5.48 -12.14
C LEU A 262 0.30 -6.45 -13.21
N GLN A 263 -0.21 -7.63 -12.82
CA GLN A 263 -0.85 -8.57 -13.75
C GLN A 263 -2.07 -7.97 -14.42
N ILE A 264 -2.95 -7.32 -13.64
CA ILE A 264 -4.15 -6.67 -14.14
C ILE A 264 -3.80 -5.53 -15.09
N TYR A 265 -2.85 -4.70 -14.68
CA TYR A 265 -2.37 -3.57 -15.46
C TYR A 265 -1.81 -4.03 -16.81
N ASP A 266 -1.04 -5.11 -16.85
CA ASP A 266 -0.52 -5.66 -18.11
C ASP A 266 -1.64 -6.14 -19.06
N VAL A 267 -2.67 -6.81 -18.53
CA VAL A 267 -3.86 -7.19 -19.31
C VAL A 267 -4.56 -5.97 -19.89
N ILE A 268 -4.79 -4.94 -19.07
CA ILE A 268 -5.43 -3.69 -19.47
C ILE A 268 -4.60 -2.95 -20.53
N LYS A 269 -3.28 -2.86 -20.33
CA LYS A 269 -2.34 -2.16 -21.23
C LYS A 269 -2.27 -2.84 -22.59
N THR A 270 -2.31 -4.17 -22.62
CA THR A 270 -2.34 -4.96 -23.87
C THR A 270 -3.69 -4.91 -24.57
N GLY A 271 -4.69 -4.21 -24.02
CA GLY A 271 -6.01 -4.06 -24.61
C GLY A 271 -6.85 -5.33 -24.53
N ARG A 272 -6.47 -6.27 -23.65
CA ARG A 272 -7.23 -7.48 -23.39
C ARG A 272 -8.28 -7.19 -22.31
N PRO A 273 -9.51 -7.72 -22.44
CA PRO A 273 -10.48 -7.67 -21.36
C PRO A 273 -9.92 -8.34 -20.10
N PHE A 274 -10.02 -7.66 -18.96
CA PHE A 274 -9.74 -8.24 -17.65
C PHE A 274 -11.07 -8.47 -16.92
N ASP A 275 -11.42 -9.72 -16.66
CA ASP A 275 -12.58 -10.07 -15.84
C ASP A 275 -12.11 -10.33 -14.39
N PRO A 276 -12.39 -9.42 -13.43
CA PRO A 276 -12.09 -9.67 -12.01
C PRO A 276 -12.92 -10.82 -11.41
N GLY A 277 -13.99 -11.27 -12.10
CA GLY A 277 -15.01 -12.12 -11.52
C GLY A 277 -15.74 -11.46 -10.36
N ASN A 278 -16.52 -12.25 -9.60
CA ASN A 278 -17.32 -11.78 -8.46
C ASN A 278 -16.55 -11.82 -7.12
N LYS A 279 -15.22 -11.73 -7.17
CA LYS A 279 -14.34 -11.83 -5.98
C LYS A 279 -13.89 -10.42 -5.59
N THR A 280 -14.29 -9.99 -4.41
CA THR A 280 -13.98 -8.68 -3.81
C THR A 280 -12.49 -8.36 -3.71
N GLU A 281 -11.60 -9.33 -3.88
CA GLU A 281 -10.14 -9.20 -3.81
C GLU A 281 -9.54 -8.44 -5.01
N ASP A 282 -10.09 -8.58 -6.21
CA ASP A 282 -9.50 -8.00 -7.44
C ASP A 282 -10.07 -6.61 -7.80
N HIS A 283 -11.26 -6.25 -7.28
CA HIS A 283 -11.90 -4.97 -7.59
C HIS A 283 -11.03 -3.77 -7.23
N TYR A 284 -10.36 -3.82 -6.07
CA TYR A 284 -9.54 -2.70 -5.61
C TYR A 284 -8.24 -2.55 -6.43
N PRO A 285 -7.41 -3.61 -6.61
CA PRO A 285 -6.27 -3.56 -7.53
C PRO A 285 -6.64 -3.12 -8.96
N LEU A 286 -7.82 -3.54 -9.44
CA LEU A 286 -8.32 -3.19 -10.75
C LEU A 286 -8.62 -1.71 -10.91
N MET A 287 -9.32 -1.12 -9.95
CA MET A 287 -9.59 0.33 -9.92
C MET A 287 -8.31 1.15 -9.94
N VAL A 288 -7.28 0.70 -9.22
CA VAL A 288 -5.98 1.37 -9.18
C VAL A 288 -5.24 1.21 -10.51
N ALA A 289 -5.26 0.03 -11.12
CA ALA A 289 -4.66 -0.19 -12.43
C ALA A 289 -5.28 0.69 -13.53
N LEU A 290 -6.62 0.86 -13.50
CA LEU A 290 -7.32 1.77 -14.40
C LEU A 290 -6.92 3.24 -14.17
N GLU A 291 -6.90 3.68 -12.92
CA GLU A 291 -6.47 5.04 -12.54
C GLU A 291 -5.06 5.34 -13.07
N LEU A 292 -4.08 4.47 -12.81
CA LEU A 292 -2.70 4.64 -13.27
C LEU A 292 -2.60 4.69 -14.80
N ARG A 293 -3.34 3.82 -15.50
CA ARG A 293 -3.43 3.85 -16.96
C ARG A 293 -3.98 5.19 -17.44
N ASN A 294 -5.12 5.61 -16.90
CA ASN A 294 -5.85 6.78 -17.40
C ASN A 294 -5.07 8.07 -17.14
N LEU A 295 -4.50 8.22 -15.95
CA LEU A 295 -3.59 9.33 -15.62
C LEU A 295 -2.35 9.35 -16.53
N SER A 296 -1.81 8.18 -16.88
CA SER A 296 -0.71 8.09 -17.85
C SER A 296 -1.13 8.51 -19.26
N ILE A 297 -2.34 8.14 -19.72
CA ILE A 297 -2.86 8.48 -21.05
C ILE A 297 -3.03 10.00 -21.19
N ILE A 298 -3.62 10.66 -20.20
CA ILE A 298 -3.88 12.11 -20.23
C ILE A 298 -2.68 12.96 -19.83
N LYS A 299 -1.53 12.32 -19.53
CA LYS A 299 -0.27 12.94 -19.12
C LYS A 299 -0.37 13.73 -17.80
N GLU A 300 -1.11 13.17 -16.85
CA GLU A 300 -1.24 13.72 -15.49
C GLU A 300 -0.57 12.86 -14.42
N LEU A 301 -0.14 11.63 -14.75
CA LEU A 301 0.73 10.83 -13.88
C LEU A 301 2.17 11.35 -13.96
N GLU A 302 2.75 11.70 -12.81
CA GLU A 302 4.15 12.15 -12.73
C GLU A 302 5.09 11.01 -12.33
N GLU A 303 4.74 10.25 -11.30
CA GLU A 303 5.54 9.14 -10.76
C GLU A 303 4.69 8.23 -9.84
N PRO A 304 5.11 6.99 -9.56
CA PRO A 304 6.04 6.22 -10.38
C PRO A 304 5.40 5.91 -11.74
N LYS A 305 6.16 5.29 -12.65
CA LYS A 305 5.53 4.73 -13.85
C LYS A 305 4.52 3.66 -13.41
N PRO A 306 3.44 3.41 -14.19
CA PRO A 306 2.45 2.41 -13.81
C PRO A 306 3.05 1.01 -13.53
N GLU A 307 4.11 0.63 -14.26
CA GLU A 307 4.81 -0.65 -14.08
C GLU A 307 5.62 -0.74 -12.78
N ASP A 308 5.96 0.41 -12.21
CA ASP A 308 6.80 0.54 -11.02
C ASP A 308 5.93 0.88 -9.78
N PHE A 309 4.63 0.56 -9.82
CA PHE A 309 3.70 0.92 -8.76
C PHE A 309 4.07 0.28 -7.42
N SER A 310 4.04 1.11 -6.37
CA SER A 310 4.45 0.72 -5.02
C SER A 310 3.45 1.13 -3.94
N GLY A 311 2.17 1.27 -4.29
CA GLY A 311 1.12 1.69 -3.34
C GLY A 311 0.97 3.21 -3.17
N TRP A 312 1.77 4.01 -3.87
CA TRP A 312 1.64 5.46 -3.93
C TRP A 312 1.90 5.96 -5.34
N PHE A 313 1.28 7.09 -5.70
CA PHE A 313 1.57 7.79 -6.94
C PHE A 313 1.37 9.30 -6.80
N LYS A 314 2.11 10.05 -7.61
CA LYS A 314 2.05 11.50 -7.75
C LYS A 314 1.42 11.85 -9.09
N MET A 315 0.52 12.81 -9.04
CA MET A 315 -0.13 13.36 -10.22
C MET A 315 -0.04 14.89 -10.23
N LYS A 316 -0.28 15.45 -11.40
CA LYS A 316 -0.34 16.90 -11.63
C LYS A 316 -1.40 17.54 -10.73
N LYS A 317 -1.03 18.58 -9.99
CA LYS A 317 -1.99 19.35 -9.17
C LYS A 317 -2.99 20.09 -10.04
N ILE A 318 -4.25 19.74 -9.85
CA ILE A 318 -5.40 20.42 -10.44
C ILE A 318 -5.97 21.34 -9.37
N VAL A 319 -5.78 22.64 -9.56
CA VAL A 319 -6.34 23.67 -8.68
C VAL A 319 -7.72 24.08 -9.21
N GLY A 320 -8.64 24.30 -8.29
CA GLY A 320 -9.97 24.83 -8.55
C GLY A 320 -10.82 24.80 -7.28
N THR A 321 -12.07 25.20 -7.40
CA THR A 321 -13.03 25.23 -6.29
C THR A 321 -14.15 24.23 -6.56
N HIS A 322 -14.45 23.36 -5.61
CA HIS A 322 -15.61 22.48 -5.70
C HIS A 322 -16.91 23.28 -5.64
N ILE A 323 -17.92 22.84 -6.40
CA ILE A 323 -19.19 23.57 -6.56
C ILE A 323 -19.87 23.89 -5.21
N TRP A 324 -19.83 22.98 -4.23
CA TRP A 324 -20.48 23.16 -2.93
C TRP A 324 -19.78 24.16 -2.00
N MET A 325 -18.58 24.60 -2.36
CA MET A 325 -17.90 25.68 -1.65
C MET A 325 -18.42 27.04 -2.11
N HIS A 326 -19.06 27.13 -3.28
CA HIS A 326 -19.57 28.36 -3.84
C HIS A 326 -20.90 28.79 -3.17
N PRO A 327 -21.11 30.09 -2.86
CA PRO A 327 -22.32 30.56 -2.18
C PRO A 327 -23.64 30.23 -2.90
N LEU A 328 -23.65 30.25 -4.24
CA LEU A 328 -24.85 29.94 -5.02
C LEU A 328 -25.31 28.48 -4.87
N TYR A 329 -24.40 27.54 -4.58
CA TYR A 329 -24.77 26.15 -4.33
C TYR A 329 -25.48 25.95 -2.98
N LYS A 330 -25.37 26.92 -2.06
CA LYS A 330 -26.07 26.89 -0.77
C LYS A 330 -27.50 27.45 -0.85
N LYS A 331 -27.88 28.02 -1.99
CA LYS A 331 -29.26 28.50 -2.20
C LYS A 331 -30.21 27.31 -2.32
N HIS A 332 -31.50 27.61 -2.19
CA HIS A 332 -32.55 26.61 -2.34
C HIS A 332 -32.46 25.93 -3.73
N PRO A 333 -32.55 24.59 -3.84
CA PRO A 333 -32.39 23.88 -5.12
C PRO A 333 -33.37 24.27 -6.22
N PHE A 334 -34.52 24.85 -5.83
CA PHE A 334 -35.53 25.38 -6.75
C PHE A 334 -35.41 26.88 -7.02
N SER A 335 -34.38 27.55 -6.49
CA SER A 335 -34.12 28.94 -6.87
C SER A 335 -33.51 29.03 -8.26
N VAL A 336 -33.92 30.04 -9.04
CA VAL A 336 -33.39 30.29 -10.39
C VAL A 336 -31.86 30.37 -10.34
N ASP A 337 -31.32 31.12 -9.38
CA ASP A 337 -29.88 31.30 -9.22
C ASP A 337 -29.13 29.97 -8.99
N PHE A 338 -29.68 29.04 -8.19
CA PHE A 338 -29.07 27.73 -7.99
C PHE A 338 -29.08 26.92 -9.29
N GLN A 339 -30.24 26.83 -9.94
CA GLN A 339 -30.41 25.99 -11.11
C GLN A 339 -29.57 26.48 -12.28
N GLU A 340 -29.53 27.80 -12.52
CA GLU A 340 -28.68 28.38 -13.57
C GLU A 340 -27.20 28.16 -13.29
N PHE A 341 -26.78 28.31 -12.04
CA PHE A 341 -25.40 28.07 -11.61
C PHE A 341 -24.99 26.61 -11.81
N VAL A 342 -25.80 25.66 -11.32
CA VAL A 342 -25.55 24.23 -11.48
C VAL A 342 -25.54 23.83 -12.94
N ARG A 343 -26.48 24.33 -13.74
CA ARG A 343 -26.54 24.09 -15.19
C ARG A 343 -25.26 24.56 -15.88
N ALA A 344 -24.80 25.78 -15.59
CA ALA A 344 -23.55 26.30 -16.16
C ALA A 344 -22.35 25.40 -15.81
N CYS A 345 -22.26 24.92 -14.57
CA CYS A 345 -21.22 23.97 -14.15
C CYS A 345 -21.31 22.63 -14.91
N MET A 346 -22.51 22.08 -15.14
CA MET A 346 -22.68 20.84 -15.90
C MET A 346 -22.18 20.99 -17.34
N HIS A 347 -22.53 22.09 -18.01
CA HIS A 347 -22.07 22.33 -19.39
C HIS A 347 -20.55 22.49 -19.47
N LEU A 348 -19.92 23.14 -18.50
CA LEU A 348 -18.46 23.25 -18.45
C LEU A 348 -17.78 21.91 -18.16
N ALA A 349 -18.34 21.09 -17.27
CA ALA A 349 -17.86 19.73 -17.06
C ALA A 349 -17.93 18.91 -18.36
N MET A 350 -19.03 19.05 -19.12
CA MET A 350 -19.17 18.42 -20.43
C MET A 350 -18.13 18.88 -21.44
N ASP A 351 -17.87 20.17 -21.49
CA ASP A 351 -16.88 20.72 -22.40
C ASP A 351 -15.50 20.13 -22.10
N SER A 352 -15.18 19.96 -20.80
CA SER A 352 -13.95 19.30 -20.37
C SER A 352 -13.91 17.82 -20.75
N ILE A 353 -15.00 17.06 -20.57
CA ILE A 353 -15.07 15.65 -20.98
C ILE A 353 -14.85 15.52 -22.50
N GLU A 354 -15.53 16.34 -23.30
CA GLU A 354 -15.39 16.31 -24.76
C GLU A 354 -13.97 16.67 -25.21
N GLU A 355 -13.33 17.65 -24.56
CA GLU A 355 -11.94 18.02 -24.82
C GLU A 355 -11.01 16.82 -24.61
N ILE A 356 -11.14 16.13 -23.46
CA ILE A 356 -10.33 14.96 -23.13
C ILE A 356 -10.60 13.83 -24.12
N VAL A 357 -11.86 13.53 -24.45
CA VAL A 357 -12.19 12.49 -25.43
C VAL A 357 -11.53 12.78 -26.77
N LYS A 358 -11.63 14.01 -27.27
CA LYS A 358 -11.03 14.42 -28.55
C LYS A 358 -9.51 14.38 -28.52
N LYS A 359 -8.89 14.78 -27.40
CA LYS A 359 -7.44 14.94 -27.28
C LYS A 359 -6.72 13.64 -26.95
N TYR A 360 -7.31 12.81 -26.09
CA TYR A 360 -6.66 11.66 -25.48
C TYR A 360 -7.38 10.34 -25.76
N GLY A 361 -8.59 10.37 -26.36
CA GLY A 361 -9.33 9.17 -26.69
C GLY A 361 -9.82 8.41 -25.46
N VAL A 362 -10.12 9.11 -24.36
CA VAL A 362 -10.68 8.52 -23.13
C VAL A 362 -11.83 9.39 -22.60
N GLU A 363 -12.89 8.73 -22.16
CA GLU A 363 -14.06 9.35 -21.51
C GLU A 363 -14.02 9.07 -20.01
N HIS A 364 -14.10 10.14 -19.22
CA HIS A 364 -14.24 10.07 -17.77
C HIS A 364 -15.66 9.67 -17.38
N CYS A 365 -15.92 8.43 -16.97
CA CYS A 365 -17.27 7.90 -16.73
C CYS A 365 -17.88 8.24 -15.35
N ASP A 366 -17.12 8.86 -14.44
CA ASP A 366 -17.62 9.27 -13.11
C ASP A 366 -17.48 10.78 -12.85
N ALA A 367 -17.77 11.61 -13.85
CA ALA A 367 -17.59 13.07 -13.80
C ALA A 367 -18.71 13.79 -13.01
N HIS A 368 -19.10 13.28 -11.84
CA HIS A 368 -20.04 13.98 -10.96
C HIS A 368 -19.33 15.15 -10.26
N PHE A 369 -20.07 16.12 -9.69
CA PHE A 369 -19.45 17.33 -9.12
C PHE A 369 -18.41 17.10 -8.02
N LYS A 370 -18.38 15.92 -7.38
CA LYS A 370 -17.31 15.57 -6.44
C LYS A 370 -15.96 15.32 -7.11
N ASN A 371 -15.97 14.96 -8.39
CA ASN A 371 -14.81 14.67 -9.23
C ASN A 371 -14.55 15.81 -10.23
N VAL A 372 -15.09 17.01 -9.96
CA VAL A 372 -14.88 18.19 -10.80
C VAL A 372 -14.61 19.38 -9.90
N VAL A 373 -13.62 20.19 -10.30
CA VAL A 373 -13.36 21.51 -9.72
C VAL A 373 -13.48 22.58 -10.77
N PHE A 374 -13.81 23.79 -10.34
CA PHE A 374 -14.12 24.90 -11.22
C PHE A 374 -13.27 26.13 -10.91
N ASP A 375 -12.88 26.84 -11.95
CA ASP A 375 -12.41 28.22 -11.85
C ASP A 375 -13.63 29.15 -11.94
N PHE A 376 -13.67 30.21 -11.13
CA PHE A 376 -14.80 31.15 -11.05
C PHE A 376 -14.34 32.59 -11.31
N ASP A 377 -15.17 33.36 -12.01
CA ASP A 377 -15.11 34.81 -12.10
C ASP A 377 -16.36 35.40 -11.42
N GLY A 378 -16.17 35.86 -10.18
CA GLY A 378 -17.28 36.18 -9.28
C GLY A 378 -18.21 34.97 -9.11
N ASN A 379 -19.48 35.13 -9.50
CA ASN A 379 -20.50 34.09 -9.42
C ASN A 379 -20.57 33.17 -10.66
N LYS A 380 -19.74 33.41 -11.68
CA LYS A 380 -19.80 32.67 -12.95
C LYS A 380 -18.71 31.61 -12.99
N PRO A 381 -19.06 30.31 -13.14
CA PRO A 381 -18.05 29.32 -13.46
C PRO A 381 -17.50 29.60 -14.87
N VAL A 382 -16.18 29.52 -15.04
CA VAL A 382 -15.53 29.81 -16.33
C VAL A 382 -14.79 28.60 -16.91
N ARG A 383 -14.38 27.66 -16.07
CA ARG A 383 -13.68 26.45 -16.51
C ARG A 383 -13.95 25.31 -15.55
N ALA A 384 -14.13 24.11 -16.08
CA ALA A 384 -14.15 22.86 -15.31
C ALA A 384 -12.85 22.08 -15.49
N ARG A 385 -12.47 21.31 -14.47
CA ARG A 385 -11.35 20.38 -14.50
C ARG A 385 -11.75 19.08 -13.81
N LEU A 386 -11.53 17.96 -14.50
CA LEU A 386 -11.91 16.63 -14.04
C LEU A 386 -10.85 16.05 -13.10
N LEU A 387 -11.28 15.25 -12.13
CA LEU A 387 -10.48 14.58 -11.10
C LEU A 387 -10.87 13.10 -11.02
N ASP A 388 -9.99 12.23 -10.51
CA ASP A 388 -10.27 10.80 -10.22
C ASP A 388 -10.68 9.99 -11.47
N TRP A 389 -9.66 9.62 -12.25
CA TRP A 389 -9.79 8.97 -13.55
C TRP A 389 -9.98 7.45 -13.48
N GLY A 390 -10.24 6.88 -12.30
CA GLY A 390 -10.29 5.44 -12.07
C GLY A 390 -11.37 4.73 -12.88
N ILE A 391 -12.44 5.44 -13.26
CA ILE A 391 -13.52 4.95 -14.10
C ILE A 391 -13.50 5.74 -15.42
N ALA A 392 -12.57 5.42 -16.31
CA ALA A 392 -12.54 5.98 -17.65
C ALA A 392 -12.38 4.90 -18.72
N VAL A 393 -12.98 5.15 -19.89
CA VAL A 393 -13.08 4.20 -21.00
C VAL A 393 -12.48 4.77 -22.26
N LYS A 394 -11.90 3.91 -23.10
CA LYS A 394 -11.44 4.34 -24.42
C LYS A 394 -12.60 4.81 -25.29
N MET A 395 -12.33 5.90 -25.99
CA MET A 395 -13.22 6.53 -26.95
C MET A 395 -12.43 6.90 -28.20
N LYS A 396 -13.11 6.88 -29.34
CA LYS A 396 -12.58 7.40 -30.61
C LYS A 396 -13.48 8.51 -31.09
N TRP A 397 -12.90 9.69 -31.35
CA TRP A 397 -13.55 10.73 -32.13
C TRP A 397 -13.16 10.54 -33.60
N ASP A 398 -14.15 10.34 -34.49
CA ASP A 398 -13.90 10.12 -35.92
C ASP A 398 -14.00 11.41 -36.78
N GLY A 399 -14.23 12.56 -36.15
CA GLY A 399 -14.51 13.83 -36.81
C GLY A 399 -15.99 14.20 -36.82
N SER A 400 -16.89 13.25 -36.57
CA SER A 400 -18.35 13.47 -36.59
C SER A 400 -19.08 12.81 -35.42
N GLN A 401 -18.57 11.68 -34.92
CA GLN A 401 -19.18 10.86 -33.90
C GLN A 401 -18.16 10.41 -32.85
N TYR A 402 -18.65 10.25 -31.63
CA TYR A 402 -17.93 9.60 -30.54
C TYR A 402 -18.23 8.10 -30.60
N ILE A 403 -17.22 7.28 -30.79
CA ILE A 403 -17.32 5.83 -30.89
C ILE A 403 -16.69 5.22 -29.65
N ARG A 404 -17.45 4.41 -28.92
CA ARG A 404 -16.95 3.76 -27.72
C ARG A 404 -16.03 2.57 -28.04
N GLY A 405 -14.91 2.47 -27.34
CA GLY A 405 -13.96 1.38 -27.44
C GLY A 405 -14.44 0.10 -26.74
N ASP A 406 -13.62 -0.95 -26.86
CA ASP A 406 -13.91 -2.31 -26.35
C ASP A 406 -13.34 -2.56 -24.94
N ASP A 407 -13.14 -1.50 -24.15
CA ASP A 407 -12.71 -1.64 -22.77
C ASP A 407 -13.90 -2.19 -21.94
N PHE A 408 -13.90 -3.51 -21.71
CA PHE A 408 -14.94 -4.22 -20.98
C PHE A 408 -14.96 -3.91 -19.46
N LEU A 409 -16.17 -3.61 -18.97
CA LEU A 409 -16.78 -3.89 -17.65
C LEU A 409 -16.03 -3.53 -16.35
N ILE A 410 -15.88 -2.24 -16.03
CA ILE A 410 -15.60 -1.85 -14.64
C ILE A 410 -16.40 -0.58 -14.32
N ILE A 411 -17.49 -0.78 -13.58
CA ILE A 411 -18.32 0.26 -12.93
C ILE A 411 -18.91 1.28 -13.92
N VAL A 412 -19.53 0.77 -14.97
CA VAL A 412 -20.60 1.52 -15.64
C VAL A 412 -21.85 1.31 -14.78
N PRO A 413 -22.52 2.35 -14.26
CA PRO A 413 -23.77 2.19 -13.53
C PRO A 413 -24.72 1.28 -14.32
N PRO A 414 -25.43 0.34 -13.68
CA PRO A 414 -26.28 -0.66 -14.35
C PRO A 414 -27.37 -0.06 -15.26
N TYR A 415 -27.54 1.26 -15.23
CA TYR A 415 -28.47 2.04 -16.05
C TYR A 415 -27.91 2.49 -17.40
N GLN A 416 -26.65 2.20 -17.72
CA GLN A 416 -26.07 2.58 -19.00
C GLN A 416 -25.92 1.31 -19.86
N ASP A 417 -26.77 1.15 -20.89
CA ASP A 417 -26.68 0.07 -21.88
C ASP A 417 -25.52 0.37 -22.83
N ILE A 418 -24.33 -0.03 -22.40
CA ILE A 418 -23.07 0.38 -23.01
C ILE A 418 -22.42 -0.82 -23.66
N ARG A 419 -22.25 -0.75 -24.98
CA ARG A 419 -21.52 -1.75 -25.77
C ARG A 419 -20.38 -1.08 -26.52
N ALA A 420 -19.31 -1.85 -26.73
CA ALA A 420 -18.26 -1.46 -27.66
C ALA A 420 -18.86 -1.13 -29.04
N GLY A 421 -18.33 -0.10 -29.70
CA GLY A 421 -18.77 0.32 -31.03
C GLY A 421 -20.04 1.19 -31.06
N VAL A 422 -20.69 1.45 -29.92
CA VAL A 422 -21.80 2.42 -29.86
C VAL A 422 -21.29 3.79 -30.31
N LYS A 423 -22.09 4.45 -31.15
CA LYS A 423 -21.78 5.77 -31.72
C LYS A 423 -22.73 6.81 -31.17
N TYR A 424 -22.18 7.93 -30.72
CA TYR A 424 -22.93 9.08 -30.26
C TYR A 424 -22.67 10.26 -31.19
N SER A 425 -23.72 10.95 -31.62
CA SER A 425 -23.57 12.29 -32.16
C SER A 425 -23.15 13.25 -31.02
N PRO A 426 -22.60 14.44 -31.34
CA PRO A 426 -22.25 15.41 -30.29
C PRO A 426 -23.43 15.80 -29.39
N SER A 427 -24.62 15.92 -29.97
CA SER A 427 -25.83 16.24 -29.22
C SER A 427 -26.29 15.08 -28.32
N SER A 428 -26.25 13.84 -28.81
CA SER A 428 -26.65 12.68 -28.01
C SER A 428 -25.67 12.41 -26.88
N PHE A 429 -24.37 12.58 -27.12
CA PHE A 429 -23.32 12.45 -26.12
C PHE A 429 -23.51 13.45 -24.97
N ARG A 430 -23.75 14.73 -25.30
CA ARG A 430 -24.02 15.78 -24.30
C ARG A 430 -25.30 15.52 -23.51
N ARG A 431 -26.40 15.17 -24.18
CA ARG A 431 -27.68 14.88 -23.51
C ARG A 431 -27.56 13.73 -22.52
N TYR A 432 -26.87 12.66 -22.92
CA TYR A 432 -26.60 11.50 -22.08
C TYR A 432 -25.92 11.91 -20.77
N TRP A 433 -24.84 12.67 -20.86
CA TRP A 433 -24.08 13.06 -19.69
C TRP A 433 -24.77 14.09 -18.81
N ILE A 434 -25.43 15.10 -19.40
CA ILE A 434 -26.20 16.07 -18.61
C ILE A 434 -27.32 15.34 -17.87
N ALA A 435 -28.02 14.41 -18.52
CA ALA A 435 -29.03 13.59 -17.84
C ALA A 435 -28.44 12.81 -16.66
N TRP A 436 -27.23 12.25 -16.82
CA TRP A 436 -26.54 11.55 -15.74
C TRP A 436 -26.18 12.49 -14.58
N MET A 437 -25.56 13.64 -14.85
CA MET A 437 -25.21 14.61 -13.81
C MET A 437 -26.42 15.16 -13.07
N VAL A 438 -27.53 15.42 -13.77
CA VAL A 438 -28.81 15.85 -13.17
C VAL A 438 -29.35 14.77 -12.22
N LYS A 439 -29.34 13.50 -12.63
CA LYS A 439 -29.76 12.39 -11.78
C LYS A 439 -28.88 12.25 -10.53
N THR A 440 -27.56 12.32 -10.69
CA THR A 440 -26.64 12.23 -9.55
C THR A 440 -26.79 13.40 -8.58
N GLU A 441 -27.01 14.61 -9.09
CA GLU A 441 -27.28 15.79 -8.24
C GLU A 441 -28.62 15.64 -7.50
N TYR A 442 -29.65 15.13 -8.17
CA TYR A 442 -30.91 14.77 -7.53
C TYR A 442 -30.69 13.79 -6.37
N ASP A 443 -30.01 12.67 -6.61
CA ASP A 443 -29.75 11.64 -5.58
C ASP A 443 -28.99 12.24 -4.39
N ALA A 444 -28.02 13.13 -4.66
CA ALA A 444 -27.27 13.81 -3.62
C ALA A 444 -28.16 14.74 -2.78
N LEU A 445 -29.00 15.58 -3.41
CA LEU A 445 -29.94 16.47 -2.71
C LEU A 445 -30.99 15.68 -1.91
N TRP A 446 -31.50 14.59 -2.48
CA TRP A 446 -32.44 13.67 -1.84
C TRP A 446 -31.84 13.01 -0.60
N SER A 447 -30.62 12.46 -0.71
CA SER A 447 -29.90 11.84 0.42
C SER A 447 -29.66 12.79 1.60
N ARG A 448 -29.52 14.10 1.31
CA ARG A 448 -29.32 15.17 2.29
C ARG A 448 -30.64 15.69 2.87
N ARG A 449 -31.77 15.14 2.44
CA ARG A 449 -33.13 15.60 2.79
C ARG A 449 -33.37 17.07 2.41
N ALA A 450 -32.69 17.54 1.36
CA ALA A 450 -32.84 18.92 0.87
C ALA A 450 -34.07 19.11 -0.03
N ILE A 451 -34.62 18.01 -0.55
CA ILE A 451 -35.79 17.97 -1.44
C ILE A 451 -36.66 16.76 -1.07
N THR A 452 -37.95 16.76 -1.44
CA THR A 452 -38.85 15.60 -1.32
C THR A 452 -38.74 14.63 -2.51
N GLU A 453 -39.37 13.44 -2.45
CA GLU A 453 -39.39 12.51 -3.58
C GLU A 453 -40.20 13.11 -4.74
N THR A 454 -41.28 13.80 -4.40
CA THR A 454 -42.13 14.55 -5.32
C THR A 454 -41.36 15.68 -6.01
N ASP A 455 -40.59 16.44 -5.24
CA ASP A 455 -39.67 17.47 -5.75
C ASP A 455 -38.65 16.87 -6.72
N GLY A 456 -38.15 15.67 -6.40
CA GLY A 456 -37.28 14.89 -7.28
C GLY A 456 -37.90 14.50 -8.61
N LYS A 457 -39.12 13.95 -8.56
CA LYS A 457 -39.88 13.59 -9.76
C LYS A 457 -40.13 14.82 -10.62
N ALA A 458 -40.45 15.97 -10.03
CA ALA A 458 -40.60 17.23 -10.76
C ALA A 458 -39.26 17.70 -11.37
N PHE A 459 -38.15 17.60 -10.63
CA PHE A 459 -36.80 17.97 -11.10
C PHE A 459 -36.35 17.14 -12.31
N LEU A 460 -36.72 15.86 -12.36
CA LEU A 460 -36.37 14.92 -13.44
C LEU A 460 -37.37 14.91 -14.61
N GLN A 461 -38.53 15.57 -14.47
CA GLN A 461 -39.57 15.60 -15.52
C GLN A 461 -39.24 16.51 -16.70
N ASP A 462 -38.49 17.60 -16.48
CA ASP A 462 -38.05 18.52 -17.55
C ASP A 462 -36.52 18.55 -17.66
N LEU A 463 -35.97 17.53 -18.32
CA LEU A 463 -34.55 17.49 -18.66
C LEU A 463 -34.18 18.44 -19.82
N ASP A 464 -35.15 18.87 -20.62
CA ASP A 464 -34.90 19.70 -21.80
C ASP A 464 -34.39 21.10 -21.43
N TRP A 465 -34.84 21.65 -20.29
CA TRP A 465 -34.30 22.89 -19.76
C TRP A 465 -32.79 22.80 -19.46
N TRP A 466 -32.31 21.66 -18.96
CA TRP A 466 -30.90 21.44 -18.63
C TRP A 466 -30.01 21.34 -19.86
N TYR A 467 -30.56 20.94 -21.00
CA TYR A 467 -29.80 20.84 -22.26
C TYR A 467 -29.58 22.18 -22.96
N ARG A 468 -30.31 23.23 -22.58
CA ARG A 468 -30.14 24.57 -23.17
C ARG A 468 -28.85 25.21 -22.65
N ARG A 469 -27.95 25.56 -23.57
CA ARG A 469 -26.83 26.47 -23.28
C ARG A 469 -27.37 27.89 -23.15
N GLN A 470 -26.83 28.64 -22.19
CA GLN A 470 -27.02 30.09 -22.12
C GLN A 470 -26.18 30.79 -23.19
#